data_AF-A0A212EL58-F1
#
_entry.id   AF-A0A212EL58-F1
#
_cell.length_a   1.000
_cell.length_b   1.000
_cell.length_c   1.000
_cell.angle_alpha   90.00
_cell.angle_beta   90.00
_cell.angle_gamma   90.00
#
_symmetry.space_group_name_H-M   'P 1'
#
loop_
_entity.id
_entity.type
_entity.pdbx_description
1 polymer ?
#
loop_
_entity_poly.entity_id
_entity_poly.type
_entity_poly.pdbx_seq_one_letter_code
_entity_poly.pdbx_strand_id
1 'polypeptide(L)'
;MSLAKIFSVSSRVRASGASNVLVRYASSGQEGKVEKVYPPNVPGYKYVNAEDQDMSFREMSNRAAQTLFWTELARGFAVTLAHVFKEPATINYPFEKGPLSPRFRGEHALRRYPSGEERCIACKLCEAICPAQ
;
A
#
# COMPACT_ATOMS: atom_id res chain seq x y z
N MET A 1 -19.86 -37.59 -31.89
CA MET A 1 -19.17 -37.61 -30.58
C MET A 1 -17.69 -37.87 -30.86
N SER A 2 -16.92 -36.78 -31.04
CA SER A 2 -15.52 -36.83 -31.48
C SER A 2 -14.57 -36.91 -30.27
N LEU A 3 -13.54 -37.74 -30.39
CA LEU A 3 -12.53 -38.19 -29.41
C LEU A 3 -11.65 -37.08 -28.78
N ALA A 4 -11.99 -35.80 -28.90
CA ALA A 4 -11.16 -34.67 -28.50
C ALA A 4 -11.11 -34.39 -26.98
N LYS A 5 -11.64 -35.27 -26.12
CA LYS A 5 -11.63 -35.10 -24.65
C LYS A 5 -10.53 -35.89 -23.92
N ILE A 6 -9.57 -36.50 -24.63
CA ILE A 6 -8.55 -37.38 -24.02
C ILE A 6 -7.23 -36.66 -23.65
N PHE A 7 -6.98 -35.44 -24.13
CA PHE A 7 -5.87 -34.63 -23.60
C PHE A 7 -6.27 -33.94 -22.29
N SER A 8 -6.51 -34.76 -21.26
CA SER A 8 -6.32 -34.35 -19.87
C SER A 8 -4.83 -34.05 -19.71
N VAL A 9 -4.45 -32.80 -19.96
CA VAL A 9 -3.15 -32.28 -19.52
C VAL A 9 -3.20 -32.26 -18.00
N SER A 10 -2.79 -33.39 -17.42
CA SER A 10 -2.37 -33.48 -16.04
C SER A 10 -1.19 -32.51 -15.90
N SER A 11 -1.47 -31.27 -15.53
CA SER A 11 -0.46 -30.33 -15.05
C SER A 11 0.22 -31.00 -13.86
N ARG A 12 1.37 -31.62 -14.11
CA ARG A 12 2.11 -32.40 -13.12
C ARG A 12 2.75 -31.41 -12.16
N VAL A 13 1.97 -31.00 -11.16
CA VAL A 13 2.44 -30.15 -10.07
C VAL A 13 3.38 -31.00 -9.21
N ARG A 14 4.68 -30.67 -9.24
CA ARG A 14 5.66 -31.32 -8.36
C ARG A 14 5.92 -30.38 -7.19
N ALA A 15 5.66 -30.86 -5.97
CA ALA A 15 6.12 -30.20 -4.76
C ALA A 15 7.65 -30.35 -4.70
N SER A 16 8.41 -29.25 -4.68
CA SER A 16 9.84 -29.31 -4.41
C SER A 16 10.05 -29.47 -2.91
N GLY A 17 10.64 -30.59 -2.48
CA GLY A 17 10.71 -31.08 -1.10
C GLY A 17 11.55 -30.29 -0.09
N ALA A 18 11.49 -28.97 -0.08
CA ALA A 18 12.05 -28.13 1.00
C ALA A 18 11.31 -26.80 1.21
N SER A 19 10.22 -26.54 0.47
CA SER A 19 9.46 -25.28 0.54
C SER A 19 8.03 -25.56 0.08
N ASN A 20 7.03 -24.85 0.64
CA ASN A 20 5.60 -24.93 0.24
C ASN A 20 5.36 -24.30 -1.16
N VAL A 21 6.20 -24.63 -2.14
CA VAL A 21 6.22 -24.08 -3.49
C VAL A 21 5.72 -25.16 -4.45
N LEU A 22 4.61 -24.89 -5.11
CA LEU A 22 4.06 -25.74 -6.16
C LEU A 22 4.52 -25.19 -7.52
N VAL A 23 5.23 -26.01 -8.29
CA VAL A 23 5.72 -25.62 -9.62
C VAL A 23 4.77 -26.17 -10.69
N ARG A 24 4.21 -25.28 -11.54
CA ARG A 24 3.46 -25.66 -12.75
C ARG A 24 4.35 -25.54 -13.99
N TYR A 25 4.43 -26.61 -14.78
CA TYR A 25 5.01 -26.59 -16.13
C TYR A 25 3.86 -26.51 -17.15
N ALA A 26 3.76 -25.43 -17.91
CA ALA A 26 2.75 -25.29 -18.97
C ALA A 26 3.19 -26.09 -20.22
N SER A 27 2.37 -27.05 -20.67
CA SER A 27 2.70 -27.99 -21.75
C SER A 27 2.18 -27.56 -23.13
N SER A 28 2.38 -26.29 -23.53
CA SER A 28 2.03 -25.84 -24.88
C SER A 28 3.00 -24.79 -25.41
N GLY A 29 3.98 -25.22 -26.21
CA GLY A 29 4.59 -24.41 -27.27
C GLY A 29 5.38 -23.14 -26.89
N GLN A 30 5.62 -22.88 -25.61
CA GLN A 30 6.54 -21.82 -25.17
C GLN A 30 7.53 -22.41 -24.16
N GLU A 31 8.77 -22.60 -24.60
CA GLU A 31 9.87 -23.07 -23.76
C GLU A 31 10.12 -22.07 -22.63
N GLY A 32 9.83 -22.46 -21.38
CA GLY A 32 10.52 -21.91 -20.21
C GLY A 32 9.74 -21.17 -19.12
N LYS A 33 8.40 -21.07 -19.11
CA LYS A 33 7.68 -20.43 -17.98
C LYS A 33 7.44 -21.42 -16.84
N VAL A 34 8.30 -21.36 -15.81
CA VAL A 34 8.14 -22.04 -14.52
C VAL A 34 7.41 -21.09 -13.59
N GLU A 35 6.08 -21.19 -13.52
CA GLU A 35 5.28 -20.38 -12.60
C GLU A 35 5.26 -21.06 -11.22
N LYS A 36 5.96 -20.48 -10.23
CA LYS A 36 5.80 -20.88 -8.83
C LYS A 36 4.47 -20.34 -8.31
N VAL A 37 3.51 -21.24 -8.15
CA VAL A 37 2.23 -20.92 -7.54
C VAL A 37 2.40 -21.09 -6.03
N TYR A 38 2.59 -19.99 -5.31
CA TYR A 38 2.30 -19.94 -3.87
C TYR A 38 0.83 -20.34 -3.68
N PRO A 39 0.45 -21.06 -2.60
CA PRO A 39 -0.93 -21.52 -2.44
C PRO A 39 -1.90 -20.34 -2.63
N PRO A 40 -2.88 -20.44 -3.53
CA PRO A 40 -3.73 -19.31 -3.87
C PRO A 40 -4.59 -18.95 -2.65
N ASN A 41 -4.31 -17.75 -2.11
CA ASN A 41 -5.22 -16.89 -1.37
C ASN A 41 -6.12 -17.62 -0.33
N VAL A 42 -5.57 -17.90 0.86
CA VAL A 42 -6.46 -18.14 2.01
C VAL A 42 -7.18 -16.82 2.34
N PRO A 43 -8.44 -16.85 2.83
CA PRO A 43 -9.14 -15.63 3.19
C PRO A 43 -8.38 -14.91 4.32
N GLY A 44 -7.71 -13.79 4.01
CA GLY A 44 -7.13 -12.90 5.02
C GLY A 44 -5.68 -12.45 4.82
N TYR A 45 -4.91 -13.04 3.89
CA TYR A 45 -3.58 -12.51 3.55
C TYR A 45 -3.30 -12.55 2.04
N LYS A 46 -2.56 -11.55 1.55
CA LYS A 46 -2.07 -11.47 0.17
C LYS A 46 -0.55 -11.43 0.21
N TYR A 47 0.11 -12.33 -0.51
CA TYR A 47 1.54 -12.23 -0.73
C TYR A 47 1.82 -11.07 -1.71
N VAL A 48 2.66 -10.12 -1.29
CA VAL A 48 3.11 -9.00 -2.10
C VAL A 48 4.40 -9.43 -2.81
N ASN A 49 4.50 -9.18 -4.12
CA ASN A 49 5.65 -9.56 -4.97
C ASN A 49 5.88 -11.08 -5.07
N ALA A 50 4.81 -11.86 -5.21
CA ALA A 50 4.87 -13.33 -5.32
C ALA A 50 5.15 -13.84 -6.75
N GLU A 51 5.55 -12.97 -7.68
CA GLU A 51 5.77 -13.32 -9.08
C GLU A 51 7.25 -13.54 -9.36
N ASP A 52 7.59 -14.68 -9.96
CA ASP A 52 8.94 -14.95 -10.44
C ASP A 52 9.19 -14.20 -11.75
N GLN A 53 10.44 -13.78 -11.95
CA GLN A 53 10.85 -13.10 -13.17
C GLN A 53 10.91 -14.08 -14.37
N ASP A 54 10.21 -13.75 -15.47
CA ASP A 54 10.30 -14.53 -16.70
C ASP A 54 11.70 -14.38 -17.34
N MET A 55 12.29 -15.47 -17.83
CA MET A 55 13.66 -15.51 -18.39
C MET A 55 13.68 -15.43 -19.92
N SER A 56 12.67 -14.81 -20.52
CA SER A 56 12.57 -14.66 -21.96
C SER A 56 13.64 -13.68 -22.49
N PHE A 57 14.20 -13.95 -23.68
CA PHE A 57 15.25 -13.11 -24.27
C PHE A 57 14.86 -11.62 -24.38
N ARG A 58 13.59 -11.36 -24.73
CA ARG A 58 13.02 -10.00 -24.83
C ARG A 58 12.96 -9.28 -23.49
N GLU A 59 12.55 -9.98 -22.43
CA GLU A 59 12.48 -9.36 -21.11
C GLU A 59 13.86 -9.18 -20.49
N MET A 60 14.76 -10.11 -20.74
CA MET A 60 16.14 -10.00 -20.31
C MET A 60 16.83 -8.78 -20.97
N SER A 61 16.56 -8.53 -22.25
CA SER A 61 17.05 -7.31 -22.93
C SER A 61 16.39 -6.04 -22.39
N ASN A 62 15.09 -6.07 -22.09
CA ASN A 62 14.39 -4.91 -21.51
C ASN A 62 14.88 -4.57 -20.10
N ARG A 63 15.15 -5.58 -19.25
CA ARG A 63 15.75 -5.37 -17.93
C ARG A 63 17.18 -4.84 -18.02
N ALA A 64 17.98 -5.36 -18.96
CA ALA A 64 19.32 -4.83 -19.24
C ALA A 64 19.26 -3.38 -19.74
N ALA A 65 18.29 -3.04 -20.59
CA ALA A 65 18.07 -1.66 -21.03
C ALA A 65 17.64 -0.77 -19.85
N GLN A 66 16.79 -1.26 -18.96
CA GLN A 66 16.37 -0.55 -17.75
C GLN A 66 17.54 -0.27 -16.79
N THR A 67 18.47 -1.20 -16.62
CA THR A 67 19.64 -1.02 -15.76
C THR A 67 20.69 -0.09 -16.39
N LEU A 68 20.90 -0.17 -17.70
CA LEU A 68 21.90 0.65 -18.41
C LEU A 68 21.42 2.08 -18.69
N PHE A 69 20.15 2.25 -19.07
CA PHE A 69 19.58 3.54 -19.47
C PHE A 69 18.70 4.19 -18.39
N TRP A 70 18.65 3.61 -17.18
CA TRP A 70 17.94 4.16 -16.01
C TRP A 70 16.51 4.66 -16.32
N THR A 71 15.78 3.91 -17.14
CA THR A 71 14.46 4.33 -17.63
C THR A 71 13.44 4.54 -16.51
N GLU A 72 13.51 3.75 -15.44
CA GLU A 72 12.66 3.96 -14.25
C GLU A 72 13.01 5.22 -13.47
N LEU A 73 14.29 5.63 -13.44
CA LEU A 73 14.66 6.90 -12.81
C LEU A 73 14.06 8.05 -13.61
N ALA A 74 14.18 8.03 -14.94
CA ALA A 74 13.55 9.03 -15.81
C ALA A 74 12.02 9.06 -15.62
N ARG A 75 11.37 7.89 -15.47
CA ARG A 75 9.93 7.80 -15.15
C ARG A 75 9.61 8.42 -13.79
N GLY A 76 10.43 8.19 -12.76
CA GLY A 76 10.28 8.81 -11.45
C GLY A 76 10.45 10.33 -11.49
N PHE A 77 11.45 10.83 -12.22
CA PHE A 77 11.67 12.26 -12.44
C PHE A 77 10.51 12.93 -13.19
N ALA A 78 9.86 12.24 -14.12
CA ALA A 78 8.67 12.78 -14.78
C ALA A 78 7.53 13.04 -13.78
N VAL A 79 7.36 12.17 -12.77
CA VAL A 79 6.35 12.37 -11.72
C VAL A 79 6.71 13.55 -10.81
N THR A 80 7.98 13.71 -10.43
CA THR A 80 8.39 14.86 -9.62
C THR A 80 8.26 16.17 -10.39
N LEU A 81 8.64 16.18 -11.66
CA LEU A 81 8.44 17.32 -12.56
C LEU A 81 6.95 17.66 -12.71
N ALA A 82 6.07 16.66 -12.77
CA ALA A 82 4.63 16.88 -12.79
C ALA A 82 4.09 17.57 -11.52
N HIS A 83 4.77 17.45 -10.38
CA HIS A 83 4.39 18.18 -9.16
C HIS A 83 4.83 19.65 -9.16
N VAL A 84 5.84 20.02 -9.94
CA VAL A 84 6.26 21.42 -10.11
C VAL A 84 5.16 22.26 -10.76
N PHE A 85 4.35 21.65 -11.63
CA PHE A 85 3.24 22.32 -12.30
C PHE A 85 1.91 22.25 -11.51
N LYS A 86 1.89 21.63 -10.33
CA LYS A 86 0.71 21.62 -9.46
C LYS A 86 0.68 22.86 -8.59
N GLU A 87 -0.53 23.32 -8.27
CA GLU A 87 -0.73 24.40 -7.32
C GLU A 87 -0.22 23.99 -5.92
N PRO A 88 0.55 24.86 -5.21
CA PRO A 88 1.04 24.57 -3.88
C PRO A 88 -0.11 24.58 -2.86
N ALA A 89 -0.16 23.56 -1.99
CA ALA A 89 -1.17 23.47 -0.92
C ALA A 89 -0.81 24.30 0.34
N THR A 90 -0.06 25.40 0.16
CA THR A 90 0.41 26.25 1.27
C THR A 90 -0.63 27.32 1.60
N ILE A 91 -1.06 27.41 2.86
CA ILE A 91 -1.89 28.51 3.37
C ILE A 91 -1.01 29.70 3.78
N ASN A 92 -1.49 30.93 3.55
CA ASN A 92 -0.74 32.14 3.93
C ASN A 92 -0.97 32.52 5.40
N TYR A 93 -0.32 31.81 6.33
CA TYR A 93 -0.36 32.17 7.74
C TYR A 93 0.43 33.47 7.99
N PRO A 94 -0.08 34.47 8.75
CA PRO A 94 -1.24 34.44 9.65
C PRO A 94 -2.57 34.94 9.05
N PHE A 95 -2.60 35.33 7.78
CA PHE A 95 -3.77 35.92 7.13
C PHE A 95 -4.85 34.88 6.80
N GLU A 96 -4.43 33.66 6.52
CA GLU A 96 -5.28 32.49 6.29
C GLU A 96 -5.01 31.43 7.36
N LYS A 97 -6.07 30.84 7.92
CA LYS A 97 -5.98 29.79 8.95
C LYS A 97 -6.59 28.50 8.44
N GLY A 98 -6.01 27.37 8.86
CA GLY A 98 -6.55 26.05 8.53
C GLY A 98 -7.95 25.82 9.11
N PRO A 99 -8.76 24.94 8.49
CA PRO A 99 -10.10 24.64 8.97
C PRO A 99 -10.03 23.92 10.33
N LEU A 100 -10.71 24.49 11.32
CA LEU A 100 -10.71 23.97 12.69
C LEU A 100 -12.07 23.36 13.03
N SER A 101 -12.08 22.13 13.51
CA SER A 101 -13.33 21.51 13.96
C SER A 101 -13.80 22.14 15.29
N PRO A 102 -15.12 22.16 15.58
CA PRO A 102 -15.64 22.63 16.87
C PRO A 102 -15.14 21.83 18.09
N ARG A 103 -14.53 20.67 17.86
CA ARG A 103 -13.97 19.78 18.90
C ARG A 103 -12.48 19.98 19.12
N PHE A 104 -11.87 20.98 18.48
CA PHE A 104 -10.46 21.28 18.70
C PHE A 104 -10.20 21.63 20.16
N ARG A 105 -9.14 21.02 20.72
CA ARG A 105 -8.69 21.25 22.09
C ARG A 105 -7.54 22.24 22.04
N GLY A 106 -7.80 23.48 22.47
CA GLY A 106 -6.81 24.55 22.54
C GLY A 106 -6.54 24.95 23.99
N GLU A 107 -6.52 26.26 24.25
CA GLU A 107 -6.35 26.81 25.59
C GLU A 107 -7.53 26.47 26.51
N HIS A 108 -7.21 26.13 27.77
CA HIS A 108 -8.21 25.87 28.80
C HIS A 108 -8.72 27.19 29.38
N ALA A 109 -10.03 27.43 29.35
CA ALA A 109 -10.65 28.63 29.89
C ALA A 109 -11.83 28.28 30.82
N LEU A 110 -11.91 28.94 31.97
CA LEU A 110 -13.00 28.75 32.91
C LEU A 110 -14.24 29.53 32.45
N ARG A 111 -15.38 28.85 32.36
CA ARG A 111 -16.65 29.44 31.92
C ARG A 111 -17.47 29.97 33.11
N ARG A 112 -18.23 31.04 32.88
CA ARG A 112 -19.19 31.61 33.83
C ARG A 112 -20.64 31.21 33.47
N TYR A 113 -21.56 31.32 34.42
CA TYR A 113 -23.01 31.31 34.18
C TYR A 113 -23.46 32.61 33.49
N PRO A 114 -24.66 32.66 32.88
CA PRO A 114 -25.21 33.91 32.37
C PRO A 114 -25.44 34.99 33.45
N SER A 115 -25.49 34.60 34.74
CA SER A 115 -25.51 35.52 35.89
C SER A 115 -24.17 36.18 36.21
N GLY A 116 -23.07 35.73 35.59
CA GLY A 116 -21.72 36.25 35.83
C GLY A 116 -20.90 35.47 36.88
N GLU A 117 -21.52 34.60 37.66
CA GLU A 117 -20.84 33.72 38.62
C GLU A 117 -20.02 32.63 37.89
N GLU A 118 -18.84 32.26 38.40
CA GLU A 118 -18.06 31.14 37.89
C GLU A 118 -18.78 29.78 38.04
N ARG A 119 -18.58 28.87 37.09
CA ARG A 119 -19.16 27.51 37.18
C ARG A 119 -18.37 26.56 38.07
N CYS A 120 -17.17 26.96 38.50
CA CYS A 120 -16.31 26.13 39.34
C CYS A 120 -16.78 26.17 40.79
N ILE A 121 -17.06 25.01 41.37
CA ILE A 121 -17.40 24.85 42.79
C ILE A 121 -16.27 24.19 43.59
N ALA A 122 -15.05 24.18 43.04
CA ALA A 122 -13.88 23.54 43.63
C ALA A 122 -14.08 22.05 44.02
N CYS A 123 -14.81 21.28 43.20
CA CYS A 123 -15.08 19.86 43.47
C CYS A 123 -13.86 18.93 43.33
N LYS A 124 -12.74 19.42 42.78
CA LYS A 124 -11.47 18.68 42.56
C LYS A 124 -11.54 17.44 41.65
N LEU A 125 -12.65 17.21 40.95
CA LEU A 125 -12.75 16.10 39.99
C LEU A 125 -11.82 16.29 38.77
N CYS A 126 -11.62 17.54 38.32
CA CYS A 126 -10.74 17.83 37.18
C CYS A 126 -9.27 17.54 37.47
N GLU A 127 -8.83 17.75 38.72
CA GLU A 127 -7.48 17.40 39.19
C GLU A 127 -7.31 15.88 39.23
N ALA A 128 -8.32 15.16 39.75
CA ALA A 128 -8.27 13.70 39.86
C ALA A 128 -8.26 12.97 38.50
N ILE A 129 -8.89 13.52 37.46
CA ILE A 129 -8.92 12.90 36.11
C ILE A 129 -7.75 13.32 35.22
N CYS A 130 -6.97 14.33 35.62
CA CYS A 130 -5.86 14.81 34.80
C CYS A 130 -4.79 13.72 34.68
N PRO A 131 -4.50 13.19 33.47
CA PRO A 131 -3.56 12.06 33.32
C PRO A 131 -2.09 12.47 33.49
N ALA A 132 -1.79 13.77 33.56
CA ALA A 132 -0.44 14.34 33.56
C ALA A 132 -0.15 15.13 34.85
N GLN A 133 -0.68 14.66 35.98
CA GLN A 133 -0.65 15.29 37.31
C GLN A 133 0.68 15.97 37.66
#